data_AF-A0A9E2RQQ2-F1
#
_entry.id   AF-A0A9E2RQQ2-F1
#
_cell.length_a   1.000
_cell.length_b   1.000
_cell.length_c   1.000
_cell.angle_alpha   90.00
_cell.angle_beta   90.00
_cell.angle_gamma   90.00
#
_symmetry.space_group_name_H-M   'P 1'
#
loop_
_entity.id
_entity.type
_entity.pdbx_description
1 polymer ?
#
loop_
_entity_poly.entity_id
_entity_poly.type
_entity_poly.pdbx_seq_one_letter_code
_entity_poly.pdbx_strand_id
1 'polypeptide(L)'
;MGRRNQSAVSTLVERTTYTLIPVPLKNRDAKAVRTAFVRELKTLLQQMKLSLTHDRGKVMTEHKLFTRDAKMQVYFSARMDWVHRNSGHWGGQP
;
A
#
# COMPACT_ATOMS: atom_id res chain seq x y z
N MET A 1 -13.32 18.34 -8.29
CA MET A 1 -13.16 17.03 -8.98
C MET A 1 -12.76 17.29 -10.43
N GLY A 2 -11.66 16.71 -10.92
CA GLY A 2 -11.13 16.97 -12.27
C GLY A 2 -11.91 16.25 -13.37
N ARG A 3 -11.82 16.76 -14.61
CA ARG A 3 -12.52 16.26 -15.81
C ARG A 3 -12.43 14.73 -15.90
N ARG A 4 -13.58 14.05 -15.94
CA ARG A 4 -13.73 12.56 -16.03
C ARG A 4 -13.22 11.74 -14.83
N ASN A 5 -13.12 12.30 -13.61
CA ASN A 5 -12.61 11.60 -12.41
C ASN A 5 -11.19 11.02 -12.57
N GLN A 6 -10.38 11.59 -13.47
CA GLN A 6 -9.03 11.08 -13.76
C GLN A 6 -8.00 11.55 -12.73
N SER A 7 -8.27 12.67 -12.07
CA SER A 7 -7.41 13.18 -11.00
C SER A 7 -7.59 12.32 -9.75
N ALA A 8 -6.55 11.60 -9.38
CA ALA A 8 -6.50 10.82 -8.14
C ALA A 8 -5.20 11.13 -7.39
N VAL A 9 -5.28 11.12 -6.06
CA VAL A 9 -4.13 11.21 -5.17
C VAL A 9 -4.24 10.03 -4.21
N SER A 10 -3.14 9.32 -4.04
CA SER A 10 -2.98 8.34 -2.97
C SER A 10 -2.05 8.92 -1.91
N THR A 11 -2.07 8.36 -0.71
CA THR A 11 -1.29 8.88 0.41
C THR A 11 -0.48 7.75 1.02
N LEU A 12 0.82 7.98 1.19
CA LEU A 12 1.69 7.15 2.02
C LEU A 12 1.81 7.81 3.39
N VAL A 13 1.79 7.01 4.45
CA VAL A 13 1.96 7.47 5.82
C VAL A 13 3.07 6.67 6.47
N GLU A 14 4.14 7.34 6.91
CA GLU A 14 5.19 6.70 7.72
C GLU A 14 4.69 6.60 9.16
N ARG A 15 4.69 5.40 9.75
CA ARG A 15 3.95 5.12 10.98
C ARG A 15 4.59 5.67 12.26
N THR A 16 5.89 5.93 12.25
CA THR A 16 6.64 6.35 13.45
C THR A 16 6.50 7.84 13.68
N THR A 17 6.67 8.61 12.61
CA THR A 17 6.67 10.08 12.59
C THR A 17 5.33 10.65 12.15
N TYR A 18 4.41 9.81 11.67
CA TYR A 18 3.15 10.22 11.04
C TYR A 18 3.34 11.17 9.85
N THR A 19 4.51 11.10 9.20
CA THR A 19 4.78 11.89 8.00
C THR A 19 3.83 11.47 6.88
N LEU A 20 3.06 12.43 6.38
CA LEU A 20 2.09 12.24 5.31
C LEU A 20 2.70 12.64 3.97
N ILE A 21 2.71 11.72 3.01
CA ILE A 21 3.31 11.89 1.70
C ILE A 21 2.22 11.74 0.63
N PRO A 22 1.73 12.83 0.03
CA PRO A 22 0.75 12.78 -1.04
C PRO A 22 1.41 12.35 -2.35
N VAL A 23 0.83 11.33 -3.00
CA VAL A 23 1.32 10.76 -4.25
C VAL A 23 0.30 11.02 -5.37
N PRO A 24 0.58 11.94 -6.30
CA PRO A 24 -0.31 12.21 -7.42
C PRO A 24 -0.34 11.02 -8.37
N LEU A 25 -1.54 10.63 -8.80
CA LEU A 25 -1.77 9.50 -9.69
C LEU A 25 -2.35 9.96 -11.03
N LYS A 26 -1.94 9.28 -12.10
CA LYS A 26 -2.52 9.47 -13.44
C LYS A 26 -3.92 8.86 -13.55
N ASN A 27 -4.18 7.77 -12.82
CA ASN A 27 -5.47 7.09 -12.69
C ASN A 27 -5.43 6.14 -11.47
N ARG A 28 -6.48 5.34 -11.24
CA ARG A 28 -6.62 4.45 -10.07
C ARG A 28 -6.35 2.96 -10.39
N ASP A 29 -5.62 2.65 -11.46
CA ASP A 29 -5.27 1.25 -11.76
C ASP A 29 -4.02 0.80 -10.99
N ALA A 30 -3.86 -0.52 -10.84
CA ALA A 30 -2.78 -1.10 -10.04
C ALA A 30 -1.38 -0.73 -10.56
N LYS A 31 -1.21 -0.62 -11.89
CA LYS A 31 0.07 -0.28 -12.51
C LYS A 31 0.45 1.17 -12.26
N ALA A 32 -0.50 2.08 -12.37
CA ALA A 32 -0.29 3.49 -12.08
C ALA A 32 0.06 3.71 -10.61
N VAL A 33 -0.66 3.06 -9.69
CA VAL A 33 -0.39 3.12 -8.25
C VAL A 33 0.99 2.55 -7.94
N ARG A 34 1.31 1.35 -8.43
CA ARG A 34 2.63 0.72 -8.26
C ARG A 34 3.76 1.63 -8.71
N THR A 35 3.66 2.15 -9.94
CA THR A 35 4.72 2.97 -10.53
C THR A 35 4.91 4.28 -9.76
N ALA A 36 3.81 4.93 -9.35
CA ALA A 36 3.86 6.17 -8.59
C ALA A 36 4.46 5.96 -7.19
N PHE A 37 4.05 4.90 -6.50
CA PHE A 37 4.58 4.59 -5.16
C PHE A 37 6.05 4.18 -5.22
N VAL A 38 6.47 3.34 -6.17
CA VAL A 38 7.90 2.98 -6.35
C VAL A 38 8.74 4.22 -6.61
N ARG A 39 8.24 5.16 -7.42
CA ARG A 39 8.92 6.43 -7.67
C ARG A 39 9.05 7.26 -6.39
N GLU A 40 7.97 7.38 -5.63
CA GLU A 40 7.97 8.16 -4.38
C GLU A 40 8.88 7.52 -3.32
N LEU A 41 8.76 6.22 -3.10
CA LEU A 41 9.59 5.51 -2.12
C LEU A 41 11.08 5.61 -2.43
N LYS A 42 11.49 5.78 -3.70
CA LYS A 42 12.90 6.00 -4.05
C LYS A 42 13.46 7.33 -3.51
N THR A 43 12.61 8.34 -3.28
CA THR A 43 13.04 9.66 -2.75
C THR A 43 13.17 9.66 -1.23
N LEU A 44 12.52 8.72 -0.53
CA LEU A 44 12.52 8.67 0.93
C LEU A 44 13.79 8.02 1.50
N LEU A 45 14.14 8.39 2.73
CA LEU A 45 15.20 7.74 3.50
C LEU A 45 14.86 6.27 3.77
N GLN A 46 15.88 5.42 3.82
CA GLN A 46 15.69 3.97 3.98
C GLN A 46 14.90 3.59 5.24
N GLN A 47 15.12 4.32 6.34
CA GLN A 47 14.40 4.13 7.59
C GLN A 47 12.88 4.32 7.48
N MET A 48 12.39 5.08 6.48
CA MET A 48 10.97 5.36 6.29
C MET A 48 10.25 4.31 5.42
N LYS A 49 10.99 3.40 4.79
CA LYS A 49 10.47 2.49 3.74
C LYS A 49 10.84 1.02 3.96
N LEU A 50 10.72 0.58 5.21
CA LEU A 50 11.04 -0.80 5.61
C LEU A 50 10.00 -1.81 5.13
N SER A 51 8.72 -1.44 5.24
CA SER A 51 7.59 -2.26 4.78
C SER A 51 6.38 -1.39 4.44
N LEU A 52 5.49 -1.92 3.62
CA LEU A 52 4.17 -1.31 3.33
C LEU A 52 3.08 -2.20 3.91
N THR A 53 2.11 -1.59 4.58
CA THR A 53 0.85 -2.25 4.93
C THR A 53 -0.29 -1.62 4.13
N HIS A 54 -1.12 -2.44 3.47
CA HIS A 54 -2.25 -1.95 2.69
C HIS A 54 -3.47 -2.89 2.79
N ASP A 55 -4.66 -2.41 2.43
CA ASP A 55 -5.80 -3.30 2.17
C ASP A 55 -5.58 -4.17 0.91
N ARG A 56 -6.35 -5.26 0.79
CA ARG A 56 -6.34 -6.14 -0.41
C ARG A 56 -7.15 -5.56 -1.59
N GLY A 57 -7.21 -4.23 -1.71
CA GLY A 57 -7.95 -3.56 -2.77
C GLY A 57 -7.41 -3.83 -4.17
N LYS A 58 -8.23 -3.53 -5.19
CA LYS A 58 -7.90 -3.75 -6.62
C LYS A 58 -6.60 -3.07 -7.08
N VAL A 59 -6.16 -2.03 -6.37
CA VAL A 59 -4.93 -1.28 -6.67
C VAL A 59 -3.66 -2.03 -6.27
N MET A 60 -3.76 -3.09 -5.45
CA MET A 60 -2.64 -3.90 -4.98
C MET A 60 -2.57 -5.29 -5.64
N THR A 61 -3.25 -5.50 -6.77
CA THR A 61 -3.17 -6.76 -7.54
C THR A 61 -1.76 -7.03 -8.06
N GLU A 62 -0.95 -6.00 -8.30
CA GLU A 62 0.45 -6.11 -8.73
C GLU A 62 1.47 -6.04 -7.57
N HIS A 63 1.08 -6.33 -6.33
CA HIS A 63 1.96 -6.24 -5.15
C HIS A 63 3.26 -7.06 -5.28
N LYS A 64 3.26 -8.19 -6.00
CA LYS A 64 4.49 -8.97 -6.24
C LYS A 64 5.53 -8.18 -7.04
N LEU A 65 5.08 -7.49 -8.08
CA LEU A 65 5.94 -6.61 -8.87
C LEU A 65 6.36 -5.39 -8.05
N PHE A 66 5.44 -4.85 -7.24
CA PHE A 66 5.75 -3.78 -6.30
C PHE A 66 6.89 -4.17 -5.35
N THR A 67 6.81 -5.33 -4.69
CA THR A 67 7.83 -5.81 -3.74
C THR A 67 9.20 -5.89 -4.39
N ARG A 68 9.25 -6.40 -5.63
CA ARG A 68 10.49 -6.48 -6.41
C ARG A 68 11.04 -5.10 -6.76
N ASP A 69 10.20 -4.21 -7.28
CA ASP A 69 10.61 -2.92 -7.80
C ASP A 69 10.94 -1.90 -6.68
N ALA A 70 10.25 -1.99 -5.54
CA ALA A 70 10.47 -1.17 -4.34
C ALA A 70 11.53 -1.77 -3.40
N LYS A 71 11.91 -3.05 -3.58
CA LYS A 71 12.75 -3.82 -2.65
C LYS A 71 12.24 -3.77 -1.21
N MET A 72 10.92 -3.88 -1.04
CA MET A 72 10.22 -3.68 0.23
C MET A 72 9.08 -4.67 0.37
N GLN A 73 8.91 -5.27 1.56
CA GLN A 73 7.83 -6.22 1.83
C GLN A 73 6.47 -5.52 1.90
N VAL A 74 5.44 -6.18 1.37
CA VAL A 74 4.05 -5.72 1.42
C VAL A 74 3.25 -6.67 2.28
N TYR A 75 2.65 -6.13 3.34
CA TYR A 75 1.74 -6.84 4.23
C TYR A 75 0.31 -6.38 3.97
N PHE A 76 -0.62 -7.32 4.02
CA PHE A 76 -2.02 -7.02 3.84
C PHE A 76 -2.74 -7.01 5.18
N SER A 77 -3.55 -5.99 5.42
CA SER A 77 -4.47 -6.03 6.56
C SER A 77 -5.38 -7.25 6.42
N ALA A 78 -5.42 -8.07 7.47
CA ALA A 78 -6.52 -9.00 7.64
C ALA A 78 -7.81 -8.18 7.77
N ARG A 79 -8.93 -8.69 7.23
CA ARG A 79 -10.24 -8.19 7.67
C ARG A 79 -10.30 -8.53 9.16
N MET A 80 -10.47 -7.54 10.02
CA MET A 80 -10.85 -7.77 11.40
C MET A 80 -12.28 -8.30 11.40
N ASP A 81 -12.45 -9.62 11.44
CA ASP A 81 -13.71 -10.32 11.67
C ASP A 81 -13.93 -10.56 13.17
N TRP A 82 -13.60 -9.58 14.01
CA TRP A 82 -13.61 -9.70 15.48
C TRP A 82 -15.02 -9.93 16.09
N VAL A 83 -16.07 -10.05 15.26
CA VAL A 83 -17.44 -10.37 15.69
C VAL A 83 -17.74 -11.88 15.63
N HIS A 84 -16.90 -12.75 15.06
CA HIS A 84 -17.17 -14.21 15.02
C HIS A 84 -15.91 -15.09 15.16
N ARG A 85 -15.12 -14.93 16.23
CA ARG A 85 -14.06 -15.93 16.50
C ARG A 85 -13.92 -16.30 17.96
N ASN A 86 -14.98 -16.91 18.48
CA ASN A 86 -14.87 -17.82 19.62
C ASN A 86 -14.65 -19.25 19.10
N SER A 87 -13.49 -19.53 18.51
CA SER A 87 -12.95 -20.88 18.32
C SER A 87 -11.50 -20.78 17.86
N GLY A 88 -10.60 -21.27 18.71
CA GLY A 88 -9.15 -21.16 18.54
C GLY A 88 -8.63 -21.99 17.37
N HIS A 89 -7.87 -21.36 16.49
CA HIS A 89 -6.71 -21.94 15.81
C HIS A 89 -5.95 -20.80 15.10
N TRP A 90 -4.71 -20.54 15.47
CA TRP A 90 -3.85 -19.55 14.79
C TRP A 90 -2.87 -20.30 13.88
N GLY A 91 -3.24 -20.48 12.62
CA GLY A 91 -2.33 -20.89 11.56
C GLY A 91 -1.74 -19.67 10.88
N GLY A 92 -0.48 -19.33 11.19
CA GLY A 92 0.29 -18.35 10.43
C GLY A 92 0.70 -18.93 9.08
N GLN A 93 0.62 -18.13 8.01
CA GLN A 93 1.32 -18.41 6.76
C GLN A 93 1.97 -17.13 6.21
N PRO A 94 3.18 -17.25 5.63
CA PRO A 94 4.09 -16.15 5.29
C PRO A 94 3.63 -15.26 4.13
#